data_AF-A0A7V4LGW5-F1
#
_entry.id   AF-A0A7V4LGW5-F1
#
_cell.length_a   1.000
_cell.length_b   1.000
_cell.length_c   1.000
_cell.angle_alpha   90.00
_cell.angle_beta   90.00
_cell.angle_gamma   90.00
#
_symmetry.space_group_name_H-M   'P 1'
#
loop_
_entity.id
_entity.type
_entity.pdbx_description
1 polymer ?
#
loop_
_entity_poly.entity_id
_entity_poly.type
_entity_poly.pdbx_seq_one_letter_code
_entity_poly.pdbx_strand_id
1 'polypeptide(L)'
;MTGFQKPAAWIPVLGLCLAAACGDDDGAGDATDAAGDDATAETPREATDDGPGEAPREATDDGGGETPADAPDDGPGDVPAGTLSERYPGDRGLGGDPTVVWFEDFEEGSTAAIAARYDQVRDDGRWSLVADTPNGSGSALALRAGNGREAVDLYKQLPDHDEWYVRWYAKYQPGVHWHHSGMWIGGYNPATPWPNPQAGRRPAGDDRFSIAVEPVWNSPSLRFDFYNYWMRMHSWMETPVDDGTAYYGNALVHRNDFTVDEDSWVCLEMHVRLNPDPSSGAGAVLEVWKNDAPVASFTDAGPLGYWIRDKFCTAAADGRECTDYPAPFTEVLDLQYRSTTALRLNHFWPQNYITEGPEGTLTFDQMVVATTRVGCMR
;
A
#
# COMPACT_ATOMS: atom_id res chain seq x y z
N MET A 1 42.51 -13.34 -45.82
CA MET A 1 42.65 -12.36 -44.72
C MET A 1 41.25 -12.06 -44.23
N THR A 2 40.86 -12.71 -43.14
CA THR A 2 39.52 -12.68 -42.55
C THR A 2 39.38 -11.48 -41.63
N GLY A 3 38.43 -10.59 -41.95
CA GLY A 3 38.07 -9.44 -41.11
C GLY A 3 37.14 -9.85 -39.98
N PHE A 4 37.55 -9.54 -38.75
CA PHE A 4 36.77 -9.67 -37.52
C PHE A 4 35.91 -8.40 -37.37
N GLN A 5 34.59 -8.54 -37.31
CA GLN A 5 33.65 -7.44 -37.04
C GLN A 5 32.89 -7.79 -35.75
N LYS A 6 33.08 -7.00 -34.70
CA LYS A 6 32.42 -7.15 -33.39
C LYS A 6 30.92 -6.79 -33.52
N PRO A 7 30.00 -7.47 -32.81
CA PRO A 7 28.61 -7.05 -32.76
C PRO A 7 28.44 -5.87 -31.80
N ALA A 8 27.65 -4.89 -32.25
CA ALA A 8 27.25 -3.71 -31.48
C ALA A 8 26.22 -4.11 -30.41
N ALA A 9 26.45 -3.66 -29.18
CA ALA A 9 25.50 -3.78 -28.07
C ALA A 9 24.30 -2.87 -28.33
N TRP A 10 23.10 -3.45 -28.29
CA TRP A 10 21.84 -2.73 -28.31
C TRP A 10 21.50 -2.32 -26.88
N ILE A 11 21.51 -1.02 -26.62
CA ILE A 11 20.99 -0.41 -25.40
C ILE A 11 19.57 0.05 -25.73
N PRO A 12 18.50 -0.50 -25.12
CA PRO A 12 17.19 0.10 -25.24
C PRO A 12 17.16 1.38 -24.40
N VAL A 13 16.91 2.50 -25.06
CA VAL A 13 16.59 3.79 -24.44
C VAL A 13 15.21 3.64 -23.80
N LEU A 14 15.15 3.65 -22.46
CA LEU A 14 13.90 3.83 -21.74
C LEU A 14 13.38 5.24 -22.04
N GLY A 15 12.20 5.32 -22.65
CA GLY A 15 11.47 6.57 -22.82
C GLY A 15 11.08 7.13 -21.47
N LEU A 16 11.59 8.33 -21.18
CA LEU A 16 11.26 9.12 -20.01
C LEU A 16 9.88 9.76 -20.24
N CYS A 17 8.83 9.23 -19.65
CA CYS A 17 7.52 9.90 -19.60
C CYS A 17 7.38 10.61 -18.26
N LEU A 18 7.52 11.94 -18.32
CA LEU A 18 7.21 12.88 -17.25
C LEU A 18 5.71 12.77 -16.94
N ALA A 19 5.36 12.31 -15.74
CA ALA A 19 4.01 12.49 -15.22
C ALA A 19 3.83 13.98 -14.92
N ALA A 20 3.09 14.69 -15.78
CA ALA A 20 2.76 16.08 -15.61
C ALA A 20 1.73 16.22 -14.48
N ALA A 21 2.16 16.79 -13.36
CA ALA A 21 1.26 17.36 -12.37
C ALA A 21 0.67 18.66 -12.94
N CYS A 22 -0.64 18.70 -13.15
CA CYS A 22 -1.34 19.94 -13.51
C CYS A 22 -1.48 20.82 -12.27
N GLY A 23 -0.76 21.95 -12.24
CA GLY A 23 -1.13 23.13 -11.49
C GLY A 23 -1.53 24.20 -12.50
N ASP A 24 -2.79 24.62 -12.48
CA ASP A 24 -3.29 25.75 -13.26
C ASP A 24 -2.87 27.05 -12.59
N ASP A 25 -2.06 27.86 -13.27
CA ASP A 25 -1.88 29.29 -12.98
C ASP A 25 -1.84 30.03 -14.33
N ASP A 26 -2.93 30.75 -14.63
CA ASP A 26 -2.99 31.76 -15.67
C ASP A 26 -3.67 33.00 -15.08
N GLY A 27 -2.96 34.14 -15.09
CA GLY A 27 -3.57 35.42 -14.76
C GLY A 27 -2.62 36.56 -14.40
N ALA A 28 -1.72 36.94 -15.31
CA ALA A 28 -0.94 38.16 -15.21
C ALA A 28 -1.81 39.44 -15.25
N GLY A 29 -1.47 40.42 -14.42
CA GLY A 29 -2.02 41.79 -14.43
C GLY A 29 -1.14 42.76 -13.65
N ASP A 30 -0.32 43.49 -14.39
CA ASP A 30 0.63 44.55 -13.98
C ASP A 30 -0.05 45.79 -13.38
N ALA A 31 0.56 46.40 -12.33
CA ALA A 31 0.74 47.86 -12.17
C ALA A 31 1.26 48.29 -10.77
N THR A 32 2.50 48.81 -10.77
CA THR A 32 3.00 50.05 -10.13
C THR A 32 2.97 50.30 -8.61
N ASP A 33 4.17 50.57 -8.08
CA ASP A 33 4.61 51.60 -7.12
C ASP A 33 3.78 51.92 -5.86
N ALA A 34 4.38 51.70 -4.68
CA ALA A 34 4.70 52.78 -3.71
C ALA A 34 5.37 52.24 -2.44
N ALA A 35 6.37 53.00 -1.97
CA ALA A 35 7.08 52.86 -0.71
C ALA A 35 6.19 53.13 0.53
N GLY A 36 6.60 52.62 1.70
CA GLY A 36 6.09 53.09 2.98
C GLY A 36 6.44 52.17 4.16
N ASP A 37 7.21 52.71 5.09
CA ASP A 37 7.62 52.19 6.40
C ASP A 37 6.47 51.61 7.26
N ASP A 38 6.75 50.65 8.14
CA ASP A 38 7.07 50.93 9.55
C ASP A 38 7.16 49.63 10.39
N ALA A 39 8.04 49.67 11.38
CA ALA A 39 8.29 48.63 12.34
C ALA A 39 7.19 48.57 13.42
N THR A 40 7.04 47.43 14.10
CA THR A 40 7.25 47.34 15.55
C THR A 40 7.04 45.90 16.04
N ALA A 41 8.07 45.41 16.71
CA ALA A 41 8.01 44.25 17.60
C ALA A 41 7.31 44.64 18.90
N GLU A 42 6.62 43.70 19.55
CA GLU A 42 6.69 43.51 21.01
C GLU A 42 5.98 42.21 21.46
N THR A 43 6.75 41.33 22.08
CA THR A 43 6.38 40.45 23.22
C THR A 43 7.40 40.80 24.34
N PRO A 44 7.33 40.33 25.61
CA PRO A 44 6.46 39.31 26.23
C PRO A 44 5.95 39.72 27.65
N ARG A 45 5.28 38.81 28.38
CA ARG A 45 5.41 38.63 29.86
C ARG A 45 4.60 37.44 30.39
N GLU A 46 5.32 36.44 30.90
CA GLU A 46 4.89 35.53 31.97
C GLU A 46 5.07 36.19 33.34
N ALA A 47 4.24 35.81 34.31
CA ALA A 47 4.62 35.71 35.73
C ALA A 47 3.63 34.82 36.51
N THR A 48 4.23 33.95 37.30
CA THR A 48 3.79 33.01 38.34
C THR A 48 3.18 33.69 39.58
N ASP A 49 2.47 32.94 40.45
CA ASP A 49 2.81 32.74 41.89
C ASP A 49 1.78 31.87 42.66
N ASP A 50 2.20 31.36 43.81
CA ASP A 50 1.89 30.14 44.57
C ASP A 50 0.81 30.19 45.69
N GLY A 51 0.28 28.99 46.01
CA GLY A 51 0.19 28.37 47.37
C GLY A 51 -0.98 28.71 48.34
N PRO A 52 -1.06 28.12 49.56
CA PRO A 52 -0.53 26.81 50.04
C PRO A 52 -1.43 26.08 51.12
N GLY A 53 -0.96 24.91 51.63
CA GLY A 53 -1.20 24.38 53.02
C GLY A 53 -2.19 23.21 53.15
N GLU A 54 -2.07 22.19 54.02
CA GLU A 54 -1.12 21.75 55.07
C GLU A 54 -1.55 20.31 55.52
N ALA A 55 -0.63 19.47 56.01
CA ALA A 55 -0.88 18.13 56.62
C ALA A 55 -1.00 18.24 58.17
N PRO A 56 -0.85 17.22 59.06
CA PRO A 56 -0.86 15.73 58.99
C PRO A 56 -1.59 15.02 60.20
N ARG A 57 -1.60 13.66 60.25
CA ARG A 57 -1.18 12.76 61.38
C ARG A 57 -2.06 11.51 61.71
N GLU A 58 -1.35 10.36 61.69
CA GLU A 58 -1.29 9.21 62.64
C GLU A 58 -2.45 8.22 62.90
N ALA A 59 -2.13 6.95 62.56
CA ALA A 59 -2.22 5.66 63.30
C ALA A 59 -3.57 5.14 63.85
N THR A 60 -3.96 3.91 63.43
CA THR A 60 -3.81 2.66 64.21
C THR A 60 -4.26 1.41 63.40
N ASP A 61 -3.59 0.31 63.70
CA ASP A 61 -3.79 -1.10 63.33
C ASP A 61 -5.13 -1.68 63.86
N ASP A 62 -5.86 -2.46 63.05
CA ASP A 62 -6.29 -3.85 63.34
C ASP A 62 -7.22 -4.41 62.25
N GLY A 63 -7.06 -5.71 61.97
CA GLY A 63 -7.54 -6.39 60.75
C GLY A 63 -9.02 -6.80 60.67
N GLY A 64 -9.33 -7.47 59.56
CA GLY A 64 -10.62 -8.11 59.29
C GLY A 64 -10.97 -8.01 57.81
N GLY A 65 -10.80 -9.10 57.07
CA GLY A 65 -10.85 -9.13 55.62
C GLY A 65 -12.22 -8.83 54.99
N GLU A 66 -12.14 -8.37 53.75
CA GLU A 66 -13.08 -8.62 52.67
C GLU A 66 -12.36 -8.23 51.37
N THR A 67 -12.15 -9.19 50.48
CA THR A 67 -11.59 -9.00 49.14
C THR A 67 -12.50 -8.09 48.31
N PRO A 68 -12.02 -6.95 47.77
CA PRO A 68 -12.77 -6.21 46.78
C PRO A 68 -12.77 -6.96 45.46
N ALA A 69 -13.97 -7.07 44.88
CA ALA A 69 -14.33 -7.79 43.68
C ALA A 69 -13.35 -7.57 42.50
N ASP A 70 -13.10 -8.68 41.81
CA ASP A 70 -12.53 -8.74 40.47
C ASP A 70 -13.16 -7.67 39.57
N ALA A 71 -12.36 -6.70 39.16
CA ALA A 71 -12.60 -5.99 37.91
C ALA A 71 -12.51 -7.03 36.78
N PRO A 72 -13.38 -6.99 35.75
CA PRO A 72 -13.21 -7.85 34.60
C PRO A 72 -11.88 -7.47 33.93
N ASP A 73 -10.93 -8.40 34.02
CA ASP A 73 -9.78 -8.49 33.16
C ASP A 73 -10.32 -8.70 31.73
N ASP A 74 -10.40 -7.62 30.96
CA ASP A 74 -10.61 -7.67 29.50
C ASP A 74 -9.34 -8.25 28.87
N GLY A 75 -9.12 -9.54 29.11
CA GLY A 75 -8.16 -10.34 28.37
C GLY A 75 -8.49 -10.33 26.88
N PRO A 76 -7.53 -10.69 26.02
CA PRO A 76 -7.77 -10.73 24.59
C PRO A 76 -8.89 -11.73 24.33
N GLY A 77 -10.07 -11.22 23.96
CA GLY A 77 -11.22 -12.05 23.61
C GLY A 77 -10.76 -13.07 22.58
N ASP A 78 -11.08 -14.35 22.84
CA ASP A 78 -10.77 -15.48 21.97
C ASP A 78 -11.13 -15.13 20.51
N VAL A 79 -10.13 -14.74 19.71
CA VAL A 79 -10.30 -14.64 18.26
C VAL A 79 -10.51 -16.07 17.81
N PRO A 80 -11.70 -16.43 17.27
CA PRO A 80 -11.95 -17.81 16.91
C PRO A 80 -10.91 -18.25 15.89
N ALA A 81 -10.27 -19.40 16.15
CA ALA A 81 -9.23 -19.93 15.29
C ALA A 81 -9.75 -20.08 13.84
N GLY A 82 -8.99 -19.57 12.87
CA GLY A 82 -9.33 -19.64 11.45
C GLY A 82 -9.29 -18.29 10.72
N THR A 83 -9.53 -18.28 9.41
CA THR A 83 -9.66 -17.05 8.62
C THR A 83 -11.11 -16.52 8.64
N LEU A 84 -11.32 -15.23 8.34
CA LEU A 84 -12.68 -14.66 8.28
C LEU A 84 -13.57 -15.41 7.29
N SER A 85 -13.09 -15.77 6.11
CA SER A 85 -13.89 -16.51 5.13
C SER A 85 -14.26 -17.93 5.59
N GLU A 86 -13.58 -18.51 6.59
CA GLU A 86 -14.05 -19.77 7.23
C GLU A 86 -15.23 -19.53 8.17
N ARG A 87 -15.25 -18.36 8.83
CA ARG A 87 -16.33 -17.93 9.75
C ARG A 87 -17.55 -17.40 8.99
N TYR A 88 -17.33 -16.83 7.81
CA TYR A 88 -18.35 -16.25 6.93
C TYR A 88 -18.30 -16.89 5.53
N PRO A 89 -18.83 -18.13 5.35
CA PRO A 89 -18.84 -18.79 4.04
C PRO A 89 -19.56 -17.96 2.97
N GLY A 90 -18.98 -17.89 1.76
CA GLY A 90 -19.44 -16.98 0.71
C GLY A 90 -19.37 -15.49 1.07
N ASP A 91 -18.54 -15.12 2.05
CA ASP A 91 -18.39 -13.76 2.63
C ASP A 91 -19.71 -13.14 3.17
N ARG A 92 -20.74 -13.96 3.39
CA ARG A 92 -22.04 -13.47 3.82
C ARG A 92 -21.99 -12.88 5.21
N GLY A 93 -22.20 -11.58 5.31
CA GLY A 93 -22.15 -10.84 6.58
C GLY A 93 -20.74 -10.54 7.07
N LEU A 94 -19.70 -10.84 6.27
CA LEU A 94 -18.30 -10.60 6.62
C LEU A 94 -18.03 -9.12 6.93
N GLY A 95 -18.63 -8.20 6.17
CA GLY A 95 -18.51 -6.75 6.41
C GLY A 95 -19.03 -6.27 7.77
N GLY A 96 -19.75 -7.10 8.52
CA GLY A 96 -20.20 -6.81 9.88
C GLY A 96 -19.30 -7.36 10.99
N ASP A 97 -18.23 -8.09 10.68
CA ASP A 97 -17.27 -8.57 11.69
C ASP A 97 -16.48 -7.38 12.27
N PRO A 98 -16.28 -7.32 13.61
CA PRO A 98 -15.61 -6.19 14.25
C PRO A 98 -14.14 -6.00 13.86
N THR A 99 -13.51 -7.01 13.25
CA THR A 99 -12.13 -6.92 12.74
C THR A 99 -12.06 -6.37 11.32
N VAL A 100 -13.20 -6.23 10.62
CA VAL A 100 -13.25 -5.65 9.28
C VAL A 100 -13.30 -4.12 9.37
N VAL A 101 -12.33 -3.49 8.71
CA VAL A 101 -12.16 -2.03 8.63
C VAL A 101 -12.89 -1.48 7.41
N TRP A 102 -12.85 -2.21 6.29
CA TRP A 102 -13.52 -1.83 5.05
C TRP A 102 -13.99 -3.08 4.30
N PHE A 103 -15.18 -3.00 3.71
CA PHE A 103 -15.76 -4.04 2.87
C PHE A 103 -16.44 -3.43 1.65
N GLU A 104 -16.09 -3.94 0.48
CA GLU A 104 -16.68 -3.57 -0.81
C GLU A 104 -17.04 -4.83 -1.59
N ASP A 105 -18.34 -5.02 -1.83
CA ASP A 105 -18.91 -6.11 -2.62
C ASP A 105 -19.61 -5.62 -3.90
N PHE A 106 -19.62 -4.31 -4.16
CA PHE A 106 -20.19 -3.67 -5.35
C PHE A 106 -21.69 -3.93 -5.58
N GLU A 107 -22.44 -4.28 -4.53
CA GLU A 107 -23.86 -4.61 -4.60
C GLU A 107 -24.80 -3.38 -4.44
N GLU A 108 -24.28 -2.16 -4.48
CA GLU A 108 -25.08 -0.92 -4.36
C GLU A 108 -26.01 -0.65 -5.56
N GLY A 109 -25.90 -1.44 -6.62
CA GLY A 109 -26.80 -1.41 -7.79
C GLY A 109 -26.50 -0.31 -8.82
N SER A 110 -25.51 0.57 -8.58
CA SER A 110 -25.01 1.51 -9.60
C SER A 110 -23.59 2.00 -9.30
N THR A 111 -22.84 2.37 -10.35
CA THR A 111 -21.50 2.97 -10.20
C THR A 111 -21.52 4.29 -9.43
N ALA A 112 -22.61 5.06 -9.51
CA ALA A 112 -22.77 6.30 -8.74
C ALA A 112 -22.92 6.03 -7.23
N ALA A 113 -23.64 4.96 -6.86
CA ALA A 113 -23.78 4.57 -5.47
C ALA A 113 -22.48 3.99 -4.89
N ILE A 114 -21.73 3.22 -5.69
CA ILE A 114 -20.37 2.78 -5.36
C ILE A 114 -19.46 4.00 -5.16
N ALA A 115 -19.42 4.92 -6.13
CA ALA A 115 -18.57 6.11 -6.06
C ALA A 115 -18.80 6.95 -4.80
N ALA A 116 -20.04 7.05 -4.33
CA ALA A 116 -20.40 7.81 -3.12
C ALA A 116 -19.80 7.23 -1.82
N ARG A 117 -19.27 6.01 -1.84
CA ARG A 117 -18.61 5.35 -0.69
C ARG A 117 -17.14 5.75 -0.55
N TYR A 118 -16.54 6.25 -1.62
CA TYR A 118 -15.11 6.59 -1.71
C TYR A 118 -14.89 8.09 -1.56
N ASP A 119 -13.74 8.47 -1.01
CA ASP A 119 -13.41 9.87 -0.75
C ASP A 119 -12.95 10.58 -2.03
N GLN A 120 -12.32 9.83 -2.95
CA GLN A 120 -11.99 10.28 -4.29
C GLN A 120 -12.16 9.13 -5.27
N VAL A 121 -12.65 9.44 -6.47
CA VAL A 121 -12.82 8.47 -7.56
C VAL A 121 -12.38 9.10 -8.88
N ARG A 122 -11.83 8.26 -9.76
CA ARG A 122 -11.63 8.58 -11.17
C ARG A 122 -12.27 7.49 -12.03
N ASP A 123 -13.45 7.80 -12.55
CA ASP A 123 -14.20 6.93 -13.46
C ASP A 123 -14.03 7.38 -14.92
N ASP A 124 -14.39 8.63 -15.23
CA ASP A 124 -14.47 9.18 -16.59
C ASP A 124 -15.33 8.33 -17.57
N GLY A 125 -16.38 7.67 -17.04
CA GLY A 125 -17.29 6.82 -17.80
C GLY A 125 -16.66 5.49 -18.25
N ARG A 126 -15.65 5.02 -17.52
CA ARG A 126 -14.89 3.80 -17.81
C ARG A 126 -15.07 2.71 -16.75
N TRP A 127 -15.95 2.95 -15.77
CA TRP A 127 -16.47 1.95 -14.86
C TRP A 127 -17.70 1.28 -15.46
N SER A 128 -17.85 0.01 -15.16
CA SER A 128 -19.08 -0.73 -15.42
C SER A 128 -19.27 -1.82 -14.38
N LEU A 129 -20.53 -2.03 -13.97
CA LEU A 129 -20.90 -3.22 -13.21
C LEU A 129 -21.08 -4.39 -14.17
N VAL A 130 -20.46 -5.53 -13.84
CA VAL A 130 -20.53 -6.77 -14.62
C VAL A 130 -21.06 -7.90 -13.75
N ALA A 131 -21.76 -8.86 -14.38
CA ALA A 131 -22.35 -10.02 -13.68
C ALA A 131 -21.39 -11.23 -13.59
N ASP A 132 -20.22 -11.15 -14.23
CA ASP A 132 -19.13 -12.11 -13.99
C ASP A 132 -18.50 -11.77 -12.64
N THR A 133 -18.65 -12.66 -11.67
CA THR A 133 -18.23 -12.49 -10.27
C THR A 133 -17.57 -13.78 -9.78
N PRO A 134 -16.65 -13.74 -8.80
CA PRO A 134 -16.03 -14.92 -8.21
C PRO A 134 -17.04 -15.89 -7.57
N ASN A 135 -18.19 -15.40 -7.11
CA ASN A 135 -19.25 -16.22 -6.48
C ASN A 135 -20.36 -16.65 -7.48
N GLY A 136 -20.32 -16.18 -8.73
CA GLY A 136 -21.32 -16.47 -9.78
C GLY A 136 -22.67 -15.76 -9.63
N SER A 137 -22.78 -14.76 -8.75
CA SER A 137 -23.98 -13.94 -8.57
C SER A 137 -23.65 -12.49 -8.19
N GLY A 138 -24.56 -11.55 -8.42
CA GLY A 138 -24.34 -10.15 -8.00
C GLY A 138 -23.55 -9.35 -9.04
N SER A 139 -22.74 -8.41 -8.58
CA SER A 139 -22.01 -7.47 -9.43
C SER A 139 -20.54 -7.35 -9.04
N ALA A 140 -19.66 -7.25 -10.03
CA ALA A 140 -18.27 -6.84 -9.86
C ALA A 140 -18.02 -5.51 -10.57
N LEU A 141 -16.99 -4.78 -10.16
CA LEU A 141 -16.64 -3.50 -10.77
C LEU A 141 -15.49 -3.66 -11.76
N ALA A 142 -15.78 -3.42 -13.05
CA ALA A 142 -14.81 -3.40 -14.13
C ALA A 142 -14.29 -1.98 -14.37
N LEU A 143 -12.97 -1.82 -14.31
CA LEU A 143 -12.22 -0.58 -14.53
C LEU A 143 -11.48 -0.68 -15.86
N ARG A 144 -11.77 0.19 -16.82
CA ARG A 144 -11.08 0.24 -18.12
C ARG A 144 -10.07 1.38 -18.19
N ALA A 145 -8.81 1.07 -18.50
CA ALA A 145 -7.72 2.04 -18.64
C ALA A 145 -6.88 1.77 -19.90
N GLY A 146 -6.01 2.72 -20.27
CA GLY A 146 -5.10 2.61 -21.43
C GLY A 146 -5.30 3.72 -22.46
N ASN A 147 -4.77 3.52 -23.66
CA ASN A 147 -4.78 4.51 -24.75
C ASN A 147 -4.15 5.88 -24.38
N GLY A 148 -3.12 5.86 -23.51
CA GLY A 148 -2.44 7.07 -23.04
C GLY A 148 -3.30 7.98 -22.17
N ARG A 149 -4.43 7.49 -21.67
CA ARG A 149 -5.28 8.22 -20.73
C ARG A 149 -4.81 8.00 -19.30
N GLU A 150 -5.18 8.95 -18.47
CA GLU A 150 -5.08 8.85 -17.02
C GLU A 150 -5.74 7.57 -16.46
N ALA A 151 -5.29 7.18 -15.27
CA ALA A 151 -5.81 6.06 -14.51
C ALA A 151 -7.33 6.09 -14.32
N VAL A 152 -7.89 4.96 -13.91
CA VAL A 152 -9.19 4.90 -13.23
C VAL A 152 -9.00 4.23 -11.88
N ASP A 153 -9.63 4.77 -10.85
CA ASP A 153 -9.38 4.35 -9.48
C ASP A 153 -10.50 4.72 -8.51
N LEU A 154 -10.50 4.04 -7.37
CA LEU A 154 -11.26 4.43 -6.18
C LEU A 154 -10.28 4.62 -5.04
N TYR A 155 -10.38 5.72 -4.31
CA TYR A 155 -9.53 5.98 -3.15
C TYR A 155 -10.38 6.12 -1.90
N LYS A 156 -10.01 5.36 -0.87
CA LYS A 156 -10.64 5.42 0.46
C LYS A 156 -9.60 5.76 1.51
N GLN A 157 -9.85 6.86 2.22
CA GLN A 157 -9.18 7.11 3.50
C GLN A 157 -9.86 6.25 4.57
N LEU A 158 -9.05 5.52 5.34
CA LEU A 158 -9.48 4.61 6.38
C LEU A 158 -8.96 5.07 7.75
N PRO A 159 -9.56 4.61 8.87
CA PRO A 159 -9.00 4.84 10.20
C PRO A 159 -7.59 4.26 10.32
N ASP A 160 -6.75 4.95 11.09
CA ASP A 160 -5.38 4.57 11.35
C ASP A 160 -5.23 3.18 12.01
N HIS A 161 -4.36 2.34 11.44
CA HIS A 161 -4.00 1.02 12.00
C HIS A 161 -2.49 0.75 11.88
N ASP A 162 -1.99 -0.19 12.67
CA ASP A 162 -0.61 -0.67 12.59
C ASP A 162 -0.47 -1.99 11.81
N GLU A 163 -1.57 -2.71 11.61
CA GLU A 163 -1.59 -4.04 10.98
C GLU A 163 -2.87 -4.22 10.18
N TRP A 164 -2.76 -4.67 8.93
CA TRP A 164 -3.88 -5.03 8.07
C TRP A 164 -3.61 -6.32 7.31
N TYR A 165 -4.68 -7.08 7.13
CA TYR A 165 -4.88 -8.05 6.07
C TYR A 165 -5.80 -7.42 5.02
N VAL A 166 -5.37 -7.42 3.77
CA VAL A 166 -6.15 -6.86 2.66
C VAL A 166 -6.34 -7.93 1.61
N ARG A 167 -7.57 -8.38 1.42
CA ARG A 167 -7.94 -9.39 0.44
C ARG A 167 -8.82 -8.80 -0.64
N TRP A 168 -8.61 -9.21 -1.88
CA TRP A 168 -9.47 -8.84 -3.00
C TRP A 168 -9.51 -9.95 -4.04
N TYR A 169 -10.57 -9.94 -4.85
CA TYR A 169 -10.63 -10.71 -6.07
C TYR A 169 -10.34 -9.79 -7.24
N ALA A 170 -9.50 -10.26 -8.15
CA ALA A 170 -9.17 -9.56 -9.38
C ALA A 170 -9.32 -10.48 -10.59
N LYS A 171 -9.76 -9.92 -11.71
CA LYS A 171 -9.77 -10.59 -13.02
C LYS A 171 -9.20 -9.64 -14.07
N TYR A 172 -8.13 -10.07 -14.72
CA TYR A 172 -7.39 -9.29 -15.71
C TYR A 172 -7.79 -9.74 -17.12
N GLN A 173 -8.19 -8.79 -17.97
CA GLN A 173 -8.43 -9.07 -19.40
C GLN A 173 -7.18 -9.63 -20.09
N PRO A 174 -7.31 -10.66 -20.95
CA PRO A 174 -6.20 -11.21 -21.71
C PRO A 174 -5.54 -10.24 -22.70
N GLY A 175 -4.24 -10.42 -22.91
CA GLY A 175 -3.49 -9.77 -23.99
C GLY A 175 -3.24 -8.29 -23.75
N VAL A 176 -3.30 -7.85 -22.49
CA VAL A 176 -3.07 -6.46 -22.09
C VAL A 176 -1.69 -6.34 -21.45
N HIS A 177 -0.97 -5.28 -21.80
CA HIS A 177 0.27 -4.92 -21.12
C HIS A 177 -0.08 -4.14 -19.85
N TRP A 178 -0.16 -4.86 -18.74
CA TRP A 178 -0.51 -4.27 -17.45
C TRP A 178 0.67 -3.49 -16.86
N HIS A 179 0.32 -2.37 -16.23
CA HIS A 179 1.20 -1.50 -15.48
C HIS A 179 0.34 -0.81 -14.43
N HIS A 180 0.85 -0.52 -13.22
CA HIS A 180 0.11 0.21 -12.17
C HIS A 180 -1.37 -0.20 -12.02
N SER A 181 -1.62 -1.51 -11.97
CA SER A 181 -2.94 -2.10 -12.10
C SER A 181 -3.15 -3.19 -11.06
N GLY A 182 -3.74 -2.82 -9.93
CA GLY A 182 -3.87 -3.71 -8.79
C GLY A 182 -4.35 -2.98 -7.55
N MET A 183 -3.94 -3.51 -6.40
CA MET A 183 -4.35 -3.01 -5.10
C MET A 183 -3.20 -2.27 -4.44
N TRP A 184 -3.40 -1.00 -4.13
CA TRP A 184 -2.45 -0.17 -3.38
C TRP A 184 -3.00 0.12 -1.99
N ILE A 185 -2.16 0.00 -0.97
CA ILE A 185 -2.45 0.40 0.41
C ILE A 185 -1.27 1.16 0.98
N GLY A 186 -1.47 1.84 2.10
CA GLY A 186 -0.37 2.55 2.75
C GLY A 186 -0.83 3.53 3.79
N GLY A 187 0.03 4.52 4.02
CA GLY A 187 -0.17 5.57 5.00
C GLY A 187 0.29 6.92 4.49
N TYR A 188 -0.45 7.96 4.85
CA TYR A 188 -0.01 9.35 4.80
C TYR A 188 -0.02 9.96 6.20
N ASN A 189 0.90 10.86 6.47
CA ASN A 189 0.92 11.69 7.68
C ASN A 189 1.22 13.16 7.32
N PRO A 190 0.22 14.06 7.41
CA PRO A 190 -1.17 13.79 7.77
C PRO A 190 -1.90 12.94 6.72
N ALA A 191 -2.92 12.19 7.16
CA ALA A 191 -3.79 11.43 6.26
C ALA A 191 -4.52 12.34 5.27
N THR A 192 -4.70 11.89 4.03
CA THR A 192 -5.37 12.65 2.95
C THR A 192 -6.55 11.88 2.37
N PRO A 193 -7.62 12.57 1.91
CA PRO A 193 -8.73 11.93 1.21
C PRO A 193 -8.48 11.74 -0.31
N TRP A 194 -7.21 11.77 -0.75
CA TRP A 194 -6.80 11.54 -2.13
C TRP A 194 -5.42 10.87 -2.18
N PRO A 195 -5.09 10.13 -3.26
CA PRO A 195 -3.78 9.51 -3.43
C PRO A 195 -2.71 10.53 -3.81
N ASN A 196 -1.49 10.31 -3.33
CA ASN A 196 -0.30 11.10 -3.65
C ASN A 196 0.96 10.20 -3.65
N PRO A 197 1.17 9.37 -4.68
CA PRO A 197 2.22 8.36 -4.68
C PRO A 197 3.66 8.95 -4.71
N GLN A 198 3.83 10.17 -5.26
CA GLN A 198 5.11 10.85 -5.40
C GLN A 198 6.23 9.95 -5.97
N ALA A 199 5.97 9.35 -7.14
CA ALA A 199 6.95 8.54 -7.86
C ALA A 199 8.26 9.31 -8.10
N GLY A 200 9.38 8.59 -8.10
CA GLY A 200 10.72 9.15 -8.29
C GLY A 200 11.36 9.70 -7.01
N ARG A 201 10.61 9.86 -5.92
CA ARG A 201 11.09 10.37 -4.62
C ARG A 201 11.03 9.30 -3.54
N ARG A 202 12.07 9.21 -2.71
CA ARG A 202 12.07 8.33 -1.53
C ARG A 202 11.18 8.91 -0.43
N PRO A 203 10.32 8.12 0.24
CA PRO A 203 9.64 8.56 1.45
C PRO A 203 10.62 8.92 2.57
N ALA A 204 10.29 9.93 3.38
CA ALA A 204 11.12 10.37 4.51
C ALA A 204 10.94 9.49 5.75
N GLY A 205 9.82 8.75 5.82
CA GLY A 205 9.48 7.83 6.92
C GLY A 205 8.52 8.43 7.94
N ASP A 206 8.31 9.74 7.89
CA ASP A 206 7.30 10.45 8.67
C ASP A 206 6.15 11.01 7.80
N ASP A 207 6.24 10.87 6.49
CA ASP A 207 5.33 11.44 5.51
C ASP A 207 4.41 10.40 4.86
N ARG A 208 4.97 9.30 4.35
CA ARG A 208 4.21 8.29 3.60
C ARG A 208 4.89 6.93 3.49
N PHE A 209 4.11 5.93 3.12
CA PHE A 209 4.59 4.70 2.49
C PHE A 209 3.46 4.11 1.64
N SER A 210 3.79 3.25 0.67
CA SER A 210 2.80 2.58 -0.17
C SER A 210 3.27 1.18 -0.52
N ILE A 211 2.34 0.23 -0.53
CA ILE A 211 2.55 -1.18 -0.81
C ILE A 211 1.49 -1.57 -1.84
N ALA A 212 1.91 -2.26 -2.89
CA ALA A 212 1.01 -2.73 -3.91
C ALA A 212 1.37 -4.14 -4.35
N VAL A 213 0.37 -4.91 -4.76
CA VAL A 213 0.56 -6.13 -5.56
C VAL A 213 -0.07 -5.88 -6.92
N GLU A 214 0.75 -5.93 -7.96
CA GLU A 214 0.33 -5.67 -9.33
C GLU A 214 1.19 -6.44 -10.32
N PRO A 215 0.73 -6.63 -11.57
CA PRO A 215 1.59 -7.12 -12.62
C PRO A 215 2.76 -6.15 -12.80
N VAL A 216 3.96 -6.66 -12.56
CA VAL A 216 5.20 -5.91 -12.76
C VAL A 216 5.93 -6.45 -13.97
N TRP A 217 6.68 -5.55 -14.62
CA TRP A 217 7.46 -5.82 -15.81
C TRP A 217 6.60 -6.06 -17.07
N ASN A 218 7.00 -5.43 -18.17
CA ASN A 218 6.44 -5.74 -19.47
C ASN A 218 7.03 -7.07 -19.99
N SER A 219 6.45 -8.18 -19.58
CA SER A 219 6.92 -9.55 -19.86
C SER A 219 5.84 -10.37 -20.59
N PRO A 220 6.20 -11.29 -21.51
CA PRO A 220 5.25 -12.21 -22.15
C PRO A 220 4.45 -13.06 -21.16
N SER A 221 5.02 -13.32 -19.99
CA SER A 221 4.31 -13.86 -18.83
C SER A 221 4.07 -12.72 -17.85
N LEU A 222 2.81 -12.29 -17.72
CA LEU A 222 2.39 -11.29 -16.75
C LEU A 222 2.61 -11.85 -15.33
N ARG A 223 3.60 -11.31 -14.62
CA ARG A 223 3.94 -11.73 -13.26
C ARG A 223 3.49 -10.68 -12.28
N PHE A 224 2.80 -11.10 -11.23
CA PHE A 224 2.65 -10.27 -10.04
C PHE A 224 3.98 -10.14 -9.33
N ASP A 225 4.16 -9.02 -8.65
CA ASP A 225 5.14 -8.84 -7.59
C ASP A 225 4.60 -7.71 -6.69
N PHE A 226 5.34 -7.41 -5.64
CA PHE A 226 5.14 -6.17 -4.96
C PHE A 226 5.68 -4.98 -5.76
N TYR A 227 5.10 -3.80 -5.53
CA TYR A 227 5.62 -2.52 -6.01
C TYR A 227 5.54 -1.49 -4.89
N ASN A 228 6.62 -1.37 -4.10
CA ASN A 228 6.57 -0.68 -2.80
C ASN A 228 7.42 0.58 -2.71
N TYR A 229 6.95 1.54 -1.92
CA TYR A 229 7.66 2.76 -1.53
C TYR A 229 7.68 2.89 -0.01
N TRP A 230 8.87 2.97 0.59
CA TRP A 230 9.06 3.20 2.03
C TRP A 230 10.43 3.82 2.30
N MET A 231 10.70 4.27 3.53
CA MET A 231 11.92 5.04 3.83
C MET A 231 13.24 4.27 3.65
N ARG A 232 13.21 2.93 3.65
CA ARG A 232 14.39 2.07 3.39
C ARG A 232 14.44 1.51 1.98
N MET A 233 13.54 1.93 1.09
CA MET A 233 13.56 1.48 -0.31
C MET A 233 14.89 1.83 -0.99
N HIS A 234 15.26 1.00 -1.96
CA HIS A 234 16.42 1.19 -2.79
C HIS A 234 16.07 1.92 -4.09
N SER A 235 17.08 2.59 -4.65
CA SER A 235 16.98 3.24 -5.95
C SER A 235 17.25 2.24 -7.07
N TRP A 236 16.62 2.44 -8.23
CA TRP A 236 16.98 1.72 -9.45
C TRP A 236 18.35 2.17 -10.01
N MET A 237 18.84 3.34 -9.59
CA MET A 237 20.13 3.88 -9.98
C MET A 237 21.23 3.37 -9.05
N GLU A 238 22.41 3.09 -9.62
CA GLU A 238 23.60 2.76 -8.83
C GLU A 238 24.11 3.96 -8.01
N THR A 239 23.97 5.17 -8.56
CA THR A 239 24.28 6.43 -7.87
C THR A 239 23.06 7.34 -7.97
N PRO A 240 22.18 7.32 -6.97
CA PRO A 240 20.95 8.11 -6.97
C PRO A 240 21.22 9.61 -7.06
N VAL A 241 20.44 10.31 -7.87
CA VAL A 241 20.41 11.77 -7.93
C VAL A 241 19.09 12.29 -7.37
N ASP A 242 19.11 13.46 -6.74
CA ASP A 242 17.92 14.06 -6.12
C ASP A 242 17.21 15.02 -7.09
N ASP A 243 16.79 14.48 -8.24
CA ASP A 243 16.03 15.19 -9.26
C ASP A 243 14.58 14.68 -9.37
N GLY A 244 14.15 13.85 -8.42
CA GLY A 244 12.84 13.22 -8.42
C GLY A 244 12.69 12.10 -9.43
N THR A 245 13.77 11.44 -9.85
CA THR A 245 13.70 10.29 -10.78
C THR A 245 14.39 9.02 -10.26
N ALA A 246 14.98 9.06 -9.06
CA ALA A 246 15.83 7.98 -8.57
C ALA A 246 15.06 6.83 -7.87
N TYR A 247 13.86 7.07 -7.36
CA TYR A 247 13.16 6.08 -6.52
C TYR A 247 11.82 5.67 -7.11
N TYR A 248 11.73 4.44 -7.60
CA TYR A 248 10.51 3.80 -8.07
C TYR A 248 10.21 2.55 -7.23
N GLY A 249 9.00 2.01 -7.35
CA GLY A 249 8.53 0.92 -6.50
C GLY A 249 9.48 -0.28 -6.55
N ASN A 250 9.88 -0.77 -5.38
CA ASN A 250 10.75 -1.95 -5.30
C ASN A 250 9.93 -3.23 -5.40
N ALA A 251 10.47 -4.20 -6.12
CA ALA A 251 9.96 -5.56 -6.24
C ALA A 251 10.75 -6.51 -5.33
N LEU A 252 10.07 -7.53 -4.80
CA LEU A 252 10.60 -8.34 -3.69
C LEU A 252 10.40 -9.85 -3.88
N VAL A 253 9.46 -10.29 -4.72
CA VAL A 253 9.07 -11.71 -4.86
C VAL A 253 9.89 -12.41 -5.94
N HIS A 254 9.91 -11.87 -7.16
CA HIS A 254 10.69 -12.36 -8.30
C HIS A 254 10.48 -13.85 -8.64
N ARG A 255 9.23 -14.32 -8.55
CA ARG A 255 8.85 -15.71 -8.85
C ARG A 255 8.12 -15.83 -10.19
N ASN A 256 8.55 -16.76 -11.03
CA ASN A 256 7.96 -17.04 -12.34
C ASN A 256 6.57 -17.67 -12.27
N ASP A 257 6.22 -18.31 -11.15
CA ASP A 257 4.91 -18.91 -10.92
C ASP A 257 3.91 -17.97 -10.22
N PHE A 258 4.34 -16.79 -9.79
CA PHE A 258 3.45 -15.75 -9.28
C PHE A 258 2.87 -14.94 -10.45
N THR A 259 2.02 -15.58 -11.24
CA THR A 259 1.47 -15.01 -12.48
C THR A 259 0.06 -14.47 -12.34
N VAL A 260 -0.28 -13.57 -13.26
CA VAL A 260 -1.67 -13.25 -13.58
C VAL A 260 -2.29 -14.43 -14.32
N ASP A 261 -3.41 -14.95 -13.80
CA ASP A 261 -4.20 -15.94 -14.52
C ASP A 261 -5.25 -15.18 -15.35
N GLU A 262 -4.86 -14.76 -16.57
CA GLU A 262 -5.72 -13.94 -17.43
C GLU A 262 -7.10 -14.60 -17.65
N ASP A 263 -8.14 -13.76 -17.74
CA ASP A 263 -9.55 -14.15 -17.84
C ASP A 263 -10.08 -15.05 -16.70
N SER A 264 -9.32 -15.20 -15.62
CA SER A 264 -9.70 -15.97 -14.44
C SER A 264 -9.73 -15.08 -13.20
N TRP A 265 -10.68 -15.35 -12.31
CA TRP A 265 -10.69 -14.74 -10.98
C TRP A 265 -9.53 -15.28 -10.15
N VAL A 266 -8.70 -14.38 -9.64
CA VAL A 266 -7.67 -14.68 -8.66
C VAL A 266 -8.02 -14.02 -7.33
N CYS A 267 -7.88 -14.76 -6.25
CA CYS A 267 -7.94 -14.23 -4.90
C CYS A 267 -6.51 -13.86 -4.48
N LEU A 268 -6.30 -12.60 -4.11
CA LEU A 268 -5.03 -12.11 -3.59
C LEU A 268 -5.25 -11.57 -2.18
N GLU A 269 -4.31 -11.86 -1.29
CA GLU A 269 -4.30 -11.31 0.06
C GLU A 269 -2.89 -10.82 0.38
N MET A 270 -2.78 -9.61 0.95
CA MET A 270 -1.55 -9.10 1.53
C MET A 270 -1.72 -8.93 3.04
N HIS A 271 -0.64 -9.17 3.78
CA HIS A 271 -0.56 -8.86 5.20
C HIS A 271 0.58 -7.87 5.40
N VAL A 272 0.28 -6.75 6.06
CA VAL A 272 1.25 -5.72 6.39
C VAL A 272 1.16 -5.40 7.87
N ARG A 273 2.30 -5.43 8.55
CA ARG A 273 2.46 -4.89 9.90
C ARG A 273 3.58 -3.88 9.91
N LEU A 274 3.30 -2.69 10.43
CA LEU A 274 4.30 -1.63 10.58
C LEU A 274 5.28 -1.96 11.71
N ASN A 275 6.50 -1.44 11.61
CA ASN A 275 7.46 -1.55 12.70
C ASN A 275 6.92 -0.83 13.97
N PRO A 276 6.87 -1.50 15.13
CA PRO A 276 6.41 -0.91 16.39
C PRO A 276 7.38 0.14 16.95
N ASP A 277 8.70 -0.08 16.81
CA ASP A 277 9.73 0.90 17.18
C ASP A 277 10.12 1.72 15.94
N PRO A 278 9.92 3.05 15.94
CA PRO A 278 10.27 3.88 14.79
C PRO A 278 11.77 3.96 14.47
N SER A 279 12.65 3.47 15.34
CA SER A 279 14.10 3.47 15.12
C SER A 279 14.62 2.25 14.33
N SER A 280 13.78 1.24 14.11
CA SER A 280 14.17 -0.03 13.47
C SER A 280 13.04 -0.62 12.63
N GLY A 281 13.37 -1.47 11.65
CA GLY A 281 12.40 -2.30 10.93
C GLY A 281 11.92 -3.52 11.72
N ALA A 282 12.51 -3.79 12.89
CA ALA A 282 12.22 -4.97 13.70
C ALA A 282 10.72 -5.08 14.05
N GLY A 283 10.14 -6.25 13.85
CA GLY A 283 8.73 -6.58 14.11
C GLY A 283 7.79 -6.28 12.95
N ALA A 284 8.25 -5.61 11.89
CA ALA A 284 7.47 -5.40 10.68
C ALA A 284 7.28 -6.71 9.90
N VAL A 285 6.17 -6.79 9.17
CA VAL A 285 5.79 -7.98 8.40
C VAL A 285 5.23 -7.54 7.05
N LEU A 286 5.62 -8.27 6.00
CA LEU A 286 5.01 -8.19 4.68
C LEU A 286 4.82 -9.59 4.11
N GLU A 287 3.59 -9.98 3.80
CA GLU A 287 3.28 -11.30 3.24
C GLU A 287 2.27 -11.18 2.11
N VAL A 288 2.28 -12.18 1.21
CA VAL A 288 1.29 -12.28 0.13
C VAL A 288 0.88 -13.72 -0.13
N TRP A 289 -0.41 -13.91 -0.40
CA TRP A 289 -1.02 -15.16 -0.82
C TRP A 289 -1.73 -14.97 -2.15
N LYS A 290 -1.75 -16.04 -2.96
CA LYS A 290 -2.58 -16.17 -4.15
C LYS A 290 -3.42 -17.43 -4.00
N ASN A 291 -4.74 -17.31 -4.07
CA ASN A 291 -5.69 -18.42 -3.91
C ASN A 291 -5.40 -19.23 -2.63
N ASP A 292 -5.24 -18.53 -1.50
CA ASP A 292 -4.85 -19.04 -0.17
C ASP A 292 -3.46 -19.72 -0.08
N ALA A 293 -2.75 -19.91 -1.20
CA ALA A 293 -1.40 -20.44 -1.19
C ALA A 293 -0.38 -19.33 -0.85
N PRO A 294 0.52 -19.53 0.13
CA PRO A 294 1.55 -18.55 0.47
C PRO A 294 2.54 -18.39 -0.68
N VAL A 295 2.79 -17.14 -1.06
CA VAL A 295 3.72 -16.77 -2.13
C VAL A 295 5.06 -16.31 -1.56
N ALA A 296 5.03 -15.36 -0.63
CA ALA A 296 6.19 -14.81 0.06
C ALA A 296 5.81 -14.29 1.45
N SER A 297 6.79 -14.30 2.36
CA SER A 297 6.69 -13.73 3.72
C SER A 297 8.04 -13.11 4.06
N PHE A 298 8.03 -11.85 4.48
CA PHE A 298 9.20 -11.06 4.86
C PHE A 298 9.02 -10.59 6.30
N THR A 299 9.98 -10.96 7.16
CA THR A 299 10.01 -10.66 8.59
C THR A 299 11.45 -10.49 9.05
N ASP A 300 11.67 -10.18 10.33
CA ASP A 300 13.00 -10.15 10.95
C ASP A 300 13.76 -11.49 10.83
N ALA A 301 13.03 -12.60 10.71
CA ALA A 301 13.62 -13.92 10.55
C ALA A 301 14.04 -14.22 9.10
N GLY A 302 13.75 -13.33 8.16
CA GLY A 302 14.06 -13.45 6.75
C GLY A 302 12.83 -13.47 5.84
N PRO A 303 12.98 -13.97 4.61
CA PRO A 303 14.16 -14.67 4.07
C PRO A 303 15.38 -13.75 3.96
N LEU A 304 16.57 -14.38 3.94
CA LEU A 304 17.77 -13.69 3.49
C LEU A 304 17.71 -13.46 1.99
N GLY A 305 18.24 -12.32 1.57
CA GLY A 305 18.33 -11.88 0.19
C GLY A 305 19.58 -11.05 -0.07
N TYR A 306 19.61 -10.47 -1.26
CA TYR A 306 20.55 -9.43 -1.66
C TYR A 306 19.85 -8.46 -2.62
N TRP A 307 20.38 -7.25 -2.73
CA TRP A 307 19.82 -6.24 -3.62
C TRP A 307 20.49 -6.24 -5.00
N ILE A 308 19.66 -6.13 -6.03
CA ILE A 308 20.07 -5.63 -7.34
C ILE A 308 19.30 -4.33 -7.56
N ARG A 309 19.93 -3.21 -7.22
CA ARG A 309 19.30 -1.88 -7.28
C ARG A 309 18.00 -1.88 -6.45
N ASP A 310 16.85 -1.75 -7.10
CA ASP A 310 15.49 -1.71 -6.56
C ASP A 310 14.79 -3.08 -6.45
N LYS A 311 15.55 -4.18 -6.58
CA LYS A 311 15.02 -5.56 -6.57
C LYS A 311 15.65 -6.36 -5.46
N PHE A 312 14.84 -6.89 -4.54
CA PHE A 312 15.33 -7.72 -3.44
C PHE A 312 15.22 -9.20 -3.81
N CYS A 313 16.35 -9.84 -4.04
CA CYS A 313 16.43 -11.21 -4.53
C CYS A 313 16.66 -12.19 -3.39
N THR A 314 15.67 -13.03 -3.11
CA THR A 314 15.75 -14.10 -2.10
C THR A 314 16.18 -15.42 -2.74
N ALA A 315 16.47 -16.43 -1.91
CA ALA A 315 16.76 -17.78 -2.41
C ALA A 315 15.59 -18.45 -3.16
N ALA A 316 14.36 -17.96 -2.97
CA ALA A 316 13.17 -18.47 -3.67
C ALA A 316 12.93 -17.76 -5.02
N ALA A 317 13.64 -16.66 -5.30
CA ALA A 317 13.52 -15.94 -6.55
C ALA A 317 14.12 -16.76 -7.71
N ASP A 318 13.35 -16.94 -8.78
CA ASP A 318 13.75 -17.65 -10.01
C ASP A 318 13.58 -16.78 -11.27
N GLY A 319 13.19 -15.52 -11.11
CA GLY A 319 13.17 -14.51 -12.16
C GLY A 319 14.57 -14.14 -12.63
N ARG A 320 14.72 -13.91 -13.95
CA ARG A 320 16.00 -13.54 -14.58
C ARG A 320 16.64 -12.29 -13.98
N GLU A 321 15.81 -11.36 -13.55
CA GLU A 321 16.24 -10.14 -12.86
C GLU A 321 17.08 -10.43 -11.60
N CYS A 322 16.89 -11.58 -10.96
CA CYS A 322 17.70 -12.07 -9.85
C CYS A 322 18.78 -13.07 -10.31
N THR A 323 18.44 -14.01 -11.19
CA THR A 323 19.36 -15.11 -11.54
C THR A 323 20.50 -14.71 -12.47
N ASP A 324 20.36 -13.62 -13.23
CA ASP A 324 21.41 -13.17 -14.16
C ASP A 324 22.58 -12.46 -13.43
N TYR A 325 22.35 -12.01 -12.19
CA TYR A 325 23.35 -11.31 -11.36
C TYR A 325 23.37 -11.86 -9.92
N PRO A 326 23.74 -13.12 -9.70
CA PRO A 326 23.67 -13.75 -8.38
C PRO A 326 24.71 -13.18 -7.41
N ALA A 327 24.30 -13.00 -6.16
CA ALA A 327 25.17 -12.66 -5.03
C ALA A 327 24.80 -13.48 -3.79
N PRO A 328 25.66 -13.52 -2.75
CA PRO A 328 25.34 -14.23 -1.50
C PRO A 328 24.10 -13.64 -0.80
N PHE A 329 23.20 -14.50 -0.33
CA PHE A 329 22.05 -14.11 0.48
C PHE A 329 22.49 -13.79 1.91
N THR A 330 22.76 -12.52 2.22
CA THR A 330 23.32 -12.09 3.50
C THR A 330 22.47 -11.08 4.25
N GLU A 331 21.44 -10.53 3.62
CA GLU A 331 20.66 -9.41 4.16
C GLU A 331 19.21 -9.85 4.44
N VAL A 332 18.65 -9.43 5.57
CA VAL A 332 17.20 -9.45 5.78
C VAL A 332 16.64 -8.14 5.21
N LEU A 333 15.48 -8.20 4.56
CA LEU A 333 14.81 -7.02 4.03
C LEU A 333 14.51 -6.02 5.16
N ASP A 334 15.02 -4.79 5.05
CA ASP A 334 14.75 -3.72 6.02
C ASP A 334 13.35 -3.13 5.78
N LEU A 335 12.38 -3.64 6.55
CA LEU A 335 10.98 -3.23 6.54
C LEU A 335 10.67 -2.08 7.52
N GLN A 336 11.63 -1.18 7.80
CA GLN A 336 11.32 0.05 8.53
C GLN A 336 10.43 0.95 7.67
N TYR A 337 9.12 0.79 7.78
CA TYR A 337 8.13 1.57 7.05
C TYR A 337 8.06 3.02 7.54
N ARG A 338 8.28 3.23 8.85
CA ARG A 338 8.11 4.54 9.49
C ARG A 338 9.21 4.89 10.49
N SER A 339 9.47 6.19 10.60
CA SER A 339 10.35 6.84 11.59
C SER A 339 9.57 7.56 12.70
N THR A 340 8.24 7.52 12.66
CA THR A 340 7.34 8.02 13.71
C THR A 340 6.08 7.14 13.82
N THR A 341 5.51 7.01 15.02
CA THR A 341 4.22 6.31 15.25
C THR A 341 3.00 7.10 14.78
N ALA A 342 3.19 8.33 14.30
CA ALA A 342 2.15 9.14 13.67
C ALA A 342 1.82 8.67 12.24
N LEU A 343 2.77 8.01 11.56
CA LEU A 343 2.53 7.41 10.25
C LEU A 343 1.96 5.99 10.43
N ARG A 344 0.74 5.78 9.95
CA ARG A 344 -0.04 4.54 10.13
C ARG A 344 -0.68 4.12 8.80
N LEU A 345 -1.15 2.87 8.72
CA LEU A 345 -1.98 2.42 7.61
C LEU A 345 -3.30 3.17 7.65
N ASN A 346 -3.63 3.93 6.61
CA ASN A 346 -4.83 4.76 6.57
C ASN A 346 -5.40 5.02 5.17
N HIS A 347 -4.93 4.29 4.15
CA HIS A 347 -5.59 4.34 2.85
C HIS A 347 -5.60 3.02 2.08
N PHE A 348 -6.62 2.89 1.24
CA PHE A 348 -6.89 1.77 0.35
C PHE A 348 -7.25 2.33 -1.03
N TRP A 349 -6.57 1.86 -2.09
CA TRP A 349 -6.58 2.45 -3.42
C TRP A 349 -6.49 1.40 -4.54
N PRO A 350 -7.62 0.78 -4.93
CA PRO A 350 -7.70 0.00 -6.16
C PRO A 350 -7.55 0.91 -7.38
N GLN A 351 -6.67 0.54 -8.31
CA GLN A 351 -6.41 1.33 -9.51
C GLN A 351 -6.17 0.43 -10.72
N ASN A 352 -6.56 0.93 -11.89
CA ASN A 352 -6.08 0.45 -13.19
C ASN A 352 -5.44 1.62 -13.95
N TYR A 353 -4.14 1.53 -14.22
CA TYR A 353 -3.38 2.54 -14.97
C TYR A 353 -2.38 1.96 -15.98
N ILE A 354 -2.86 1.69 -17.19
CA ILE A 354 -2.02 1.26 -18.31
C ILE A 354 -1.34 2.48 -18.93
N THR A 355 -0.04 2.63 -18.68
CA THR A 355 0.80 3.76 -19.15
C THR A 355 0.98 3.79 -20.66
N GLU A 356 1.05 2.61 -21.29
CA GLU A 356 1.28 2.47 -22.72
C GLU A 356 0.48 1.29 -23.28
N GLY A 357 -0.02 1.46 -24.52
CA GLY A 357 -0.72 0.40 -25.23
C GLY A 357 -2.24 0.53 -25.24
N PRO A 358 -2.94 -0.51 -25.75
CA PRO A 358 -4.39 -0.50 -25.91
C PRO A 358 -5.11 -0.50 -24.55
N GLU A 359 -6.42 -0.26 -24.62
CA GLU A 359 -7.27 -0.39 -23.44
C GLU A 359 -7.31 -1.82 -22.89
N GLY A 360 -7.32 -1.92 -21.56
CA GLY A 360 -7.49 -3.16 -20.82
C GLY A 360 -8.45 -2.98 -19.64
N THR A 361 -9.21 -4.04 -19.36
CA THR A 361 -10.20 -4.07 -18.27
C THR A 361 -9.71 -4.92 -17.09
N LEU A 362 -9.56 -4.28 -15.93
CA LEU A 362 -9.29 -4.93 -14.65
C LEU A 362 -10.60 -4.93 -13.86
N THR A 363 -11.05 -6.11 -13.43
CA THR A 363 -12.28 -6.26 -12.66
C THR A 363 -11.95 -6.61 -11.22
N PHE A 364 -12.59 -5.94 -10.28
CA PHE A 364 -12.48 -6.21 -8.85
C PHE A 364 -13.81 -6.70 -8.28
N ASP A 365 -13.73 -7.54 -7.27
CA ASP A 365 -14.86 -7.89 -6.40
C ASP A 365 -14.38 -8.25 -4.99
N GLN A 366 -15.30 -8.19 -4.02
CA GLN A 366 -15.13 -8.69 -2.65
C GLN A 366 -13.82 -8.24 -2.00
N MET A 367 -13.64 -6.92 -1.94
CA MET A 367 -12.46 -6.30 -1.36
C MET A 367 -12.67 -6.08 0.13
N VAL A 368 -11.69 -6.53 0.92
CA VAL A 368 -11.75 -6.55 2.39
C VAL A 368 -10.46 -5.96 2.93
N VAL A 369 -10.58 -5.02 3.85
CA VAL A 369 -9.49 -4.60 4.75
C VAL A 369 -9.88 -5.02 6.16
N ALA A 370 -9.03 -5.78 6.84
CA ALA A 370 -9.31 -6.30 8.18
C ALA A 370 -8.03 -6.34 9.05
N THR A 371 -8.21 -6.45 10.36
CA THR A 371 -7.10 -6.64 11.33
C THR A 371 -6.85 -8.12 11.64
N THR A 372 -7.56 -9.03 10.97
CA THR A 372 -7.40 -10.48 11.07
C THR A 372 -7.39 -11.07 9.67
N ARG A 373 -6.67 -12.18 9.48
CA ARG A 373 -6.56 -12.85 8.18
C ARG A 373 -7.94 -13.16 7.58
N VAL A 374 -8.16 -12.74 6.34
CA VAL A 374 -9.45 -12.88 5.66
C VAL A 374 -9.53 -14.26 5.00
N GLY A 375 -8.53 -14.61 4.21
CA GLY A 375 -8.53 -15.79 3.34
C GLY A 375 -9.46 -15.64 2.14
N CYS A 376 -9.38 -16.61 1.23
CA CYS A 376 -10.27 -16.68 0.08
C CYS A 376 -11.64 -17.22 0.48
N MET A 377 -12.66 -16.70 -0.17
CA MET A 377 -14.05 -17.14 -0.11
C MET A 377 -14.15 -18.66 -0.40
N ARG A 378 -14.97 -19.35 0.41
CA ARG A 378 -15.23 -20.79 0.33
C ARG A 378 -16.65 -21.14 -0.04
#